data_AF-A0A3D3GHG6-F1
#
_entry.id   AF-A0A3D3GHG6-F1
#
_cell.length_a   1.000
_cell.length_b   1.000
_cell.length_c   1.000
_cell.angle_alpha   90.00
_cell.angle_beta   90.00
_cell.angle_gamma   90.00
#
_symmetry.space_group_name_H-M   'P 1'
#
loop_
_entity.id
_entity.type
_entity.pdbx_description
1 polymer ?
#
loop_
_entity_poly.entity_id
_entity_poly.type
_entity_poly.pdbx_seq_one_letter_code
_entity_poly.pdbx_strand_id
1 'polypeptide(L)'
;MKFSRNIMIALLYLALAPMNAHASELVAGSYDQKNDWLVFQWSSPEYGLRTAMLDSGNKVKPSIHASVLPDGSGSFLYAFEIGNLLGASQLLQHVYISHPSSVTDAKAPAPQSEWDMGEYKNQGIWSWTKVLGSVRGIPAGQTVKGFAFKSKGLPSIVDAKFSGKRRVKFSGPGDEDPDGVQESFDRVYANLKAQYPDKFADTVKQKTVGPIDPPASFNHGSLIQNLILLVSQARLQGWIDNDGIENSFTVKLNNAQSKISAGDMKTAKNVLGAFMSDVQAQNGKHLSAEAYALLYFNAKYIVDHL
;
A
#
# COMPACT_ATOMS: atom_id res chain seq x y z
N MET A 1 -48.76 -10.37 -37.71
CA MET A 1 -47.41 -10.83 -38.16
C MET A 1 -46.84 -9.80 -39.13
N LYS A 2 -46.05 -8.83 -38.63
CA LYS A 2 -45.18 -7.93 -39.42
C LYS A 2 -44.05 -7.47 -38.49
N PHE A 3 -42.87 -8.05 -38.68
CA PHE A 3 -41.62 -7.67 -38.03
C PHE A 3 -41.03 -6.47 -38.78
N SER A 4 -40.71 -5.38 -38.09
CA SER A 4 -39.82 -4.34 -38.62
C SER A 4 -38.63 -4.16 -37.68
N ARG A 5 -37.46 -4.53 -38.20
CA ARG A 5 -36.13 -4.36 -37.64
C ARG A 5 -35.80 -2.87 -37.48
N ASN A 6 -35.39 -2.46 -36.29
CA ASN A 6 -34.60 -1.24 -36.08
C ASN A 6 -33.21 -1.67 -35.57
N ILE A 7 -32.25 -1.74 -36.50
CA ILE A 7 -30.82 -1.82 -36.20
C ILE A 7 -30.34 -0.37 -36.12
N MET A 8 -30.08 0.11 -34.91
CA MET A 8 -29.53 1.44 -34.67
C MET A 8 -28.00 1.32 -34.68
N ILE A 9 -27.39 1.73 -35.81
CA ILE A 9 -25.94 1.91 -35.95
C ILE A 9 -25.55 3.12 -35.09
N ALA A 10 -24.83 2.87 -34.00
CA ALA A 10 -24.19 3.92 -33.21
C ALA A 10 -22.94 4.41 -33.95
N LEU A 11 -23.10 5.48 -34.72
CA LEU A 11 -22.00 6.30 -35.23
C LEU A 11 -21.37 7.06 -34.06
N LEU A 12 -20.16 6.65 -33.67
CA LEU A 12 -19.36 7.32 -32.65
C LEU A 12 -18.77 8.60 -33.26
N TYR A 13 -19.17 9.75 -32.75
CA TYR A 13 -18.59 11.06 -33.05
C TYR A 13 -17.15 11.10 -32.50
N LEU A 14 -16.15 10.96 -33.37
CA LEU A 14 -14.79 11.46 -33.12
C LEU A 14 -14.77 12.95 -33.49
N ALA A 15 -14.74 13.81 -32.48
CA ALA A 15 -14.46 15.23 -32.67
C ALA A 15 -12.99 15.39 -33.12
N LEU A 16 -12.81 15.76 -34.38
CA LEU A 16 -11.52 16.13 -34.97
C LEU A 16 -11.06 17.47 -34.38
N ALA A 17 -10.08 17.43 -33.47
CA ALA A 17 -9.26 18.59 -33.15
C ALA A 17 -8.27 18.84 -34.32
N PRO A 18 -7.92 20.11 -34.63
CA PRO A 18 -7.09 20.45 -35.77
C PRO A 18 -5.68 19.84 -35.63
N MET A 19 -5.32 18.99 -36.60
CA MET A 19 -4.00 18.36 -36.71
C MET A 19 -2.98 19.40 -37.20
N ASN A 20 -2.07 19.82 -36.32
CA ASN A 20 -0.83 20.47 -36.75
C ASN A 20 -0.01 19.45 -37.58
N ALA A 21 0.51 19.88 -38.73
CA ALA A 21 1.32 19.10 -39.65
C ALA A 21 2.74 18.81 -39.11
N HIS A 22 2.82 18.22 -37.92
CA HIS A 22 4.00 17.50 -37.46
C HIS A 22 4.03 16.15 -38.18
N ALA A 23 5.22 15.65 -38.51
CA ALA A 23 5.43 14.33 -39.10
C ALA A 23 4.47 13.32 -38.44
N SER A 24 3.66 12.62 -39.24
CA SER A 24 2.65 11.70 -38.73
C SER A 24 3.31 10.72 -37.77
N GLU A 25 3.01 10.84 -36.46
CA GLU A 25 3.61 9.93 -35.48
C GLU A 25 3.25 8.49 -35.86
N LEU A 26 4.25 7.61 -35.88
CA LEU A 26 4.08 6.19 -36.22
C LEU A 26 3.23 5.45 -35.18
N VAL A 27 3.10 6.02 -33.99
CA VAL A 27 2.30 5.53 -32.87
C VAL A 27 1.42 6.67 -32.38
N ALA A 28 0.12 6.41 -32.26
CA ALA A 28 -0.82 7.30 -31.58
C ALA A 28 -1.06 6.80 -30.14
N GLY A 29 -1.04 7.71 -29.16
CA GLY A 29 -1.35 7.42 -27.77
C GLY A 29 -2.48 8.31 -27.25
N SER A 30 -3.40 7.74 -26.49
CA SER A 30 -4.52 8.48 -25.89
C SER A 30 -4.94 7.88 -24.55
N TYR A 31 -5.69 8.67 -23.77
CA TYR A 31 -6.33 8.21 -22.53
C TYR A 31 -7.85 8.10 -22.75
N ASP A 32 -8.36 6.86 -22.71
CA ASP A 32 -9.78 6.55 -22.74
C ASP A 32 -10.38 6.75 -21.34
N GLN A 33 -10.97 7.92 -21.11
CA GLN A 33 -11.60 8.30 -19.84
C GLN A 33 -12.75 7.37 -19.43
N LYS A 34 -13.47 6.78 -20.40
CA LYS A 34 -14.66 5.96 -20.12
C LYS A 34 -14.27 4.63 -19.49
N ASN A 35 -13.21 4.01 -20.01
CA ASN A 35 -12.72 2.71 -19.53
C ASN A 35 -11.53 2.83 -18.57
N ASP A 36 -11.02 4.05 -18.41
CA ASP A 36 -9.83 4.41 -17.65
C ASP A 36 -8.57 3.71 -18.20
N TRP A 37 -8.41 3.66 -19.52
CA TRP A 37 -7.30 2.97 -20.19
C TRP A 37 -6.38 3.94 -20.91
N LEU A 38 -5.10 3.60 -20.96
CA LEU A 38 -4.19 4.23 -21.93
C LEU A 38 -4.15 3.33 -23.16
N VAL A 39 -4.41 3.91 -24.32
CA VAL A 39 -4.54 3.20 -25.59
C VAL A 39 -3.44 3.67 -26.51
N PHE A 40 -2.69 2.71 -27.07
CA PHE A 40 -1.62 2.92 -28.02
C PHE A 40 -2.00 2.22 -29.32
N GLN A 41 -1.85 2.88 -30.46
CA GLN A 41 -2.20 2.34 -31.77
C GLN A 41 -1.08 2.61 -32.77
N TRP A 42 -0.72 1.61 -33.56
CA TRP A 42 0.31 1.71 -34.61
C TRP A 42 0.02 0.74 -35.74
N SER A 43 0.61 0.99 -36.91
CA SER A 43 0.52 0.09 -38.05
C SER A 43 1.74 -0.83 -38.07
N SER A 44 1.51 -2.14 -37.95
CA SER A 44 2.52 -3.18 -38.12
C SER A 44 2.52 -3.69 -39.57
N PRO A 45 3.68 -3.86 -40.23
CA PRO A 45 3.74 -4.40 -41.59
C PRO A 45 3.15 -5.81 -41.71
N GLU A 46 3.33 -6.65 -40.70
CA GLU A 46 2.88 -8.05 -40.71
C GLU A 46 1.41 -8.19 -40.27
N TYR A 47 0.99 -7.39 -39.30
CA TYR A 47 -0.28 -7.59 -38.61
C TYR A 47 -1.32 -6.48 -38.83
N GLY A 48 -0.99 -5.45 -39.63
CA GLY A 48 -1.86 -4.30 -39.86
C GLY A 48 -2.00 -3.40 -38.63
N LEU A 49 -3.16 -2.75 -38.45
CA LEU A 49 -3.39 -1.85 -37.31
C LEU A 49 -3.40 -2.64 -35.99
N ARG A 50 -2.48 -2.31 -35.10
CA ARG A 50 -2.35 -2.85 -33.75
C ARG A 50 -2.91 -1.89 -32.72
N THR A 51 -3.34 -2.44 -31.60
CA THR A 51 -3.79 -1.66 -30.44
C THR A 51 -3.33 -2.32 -29.16
N ALA A 52 -2.61 -1.58 -28.33
CA ALA A 52 -2.24 -1.97 -26.98
C ALA A 52 -3.04 -1.15 -25.97
N MET A 53 -3.51 -1.82 -24.93
CA MET A 53 -4.25 -1.19 -23.83
C MET A 53 -3.49 -1.42 -22.53
N LEU A 54 -3.21 -0.34 -21.82
CA LEU A 54 -2.67 -0.38 -20.47
C LEU A 54 -3.81 -0.18 -19.46
N ASP A 55 -4.17 -1.26 -18.79
CA ASP A 55 -5.11 -1.27 -17.65
C ASP A 55 -4.30 -1.36 -16.36
N SER A 56 -4.09 -0.21 -15.71
CA SER A 56 -3.30 -0.11 -14.48
C SER A 56 -3.89 -0.97 -13.35
N GLY A 57 -3.01 -1.53 -12.53
CA GLY A 57 -3.41 -2.36 -11.38
C GLY A 57 -3.89 -1.55 -10.17
N ASN A 58 -3.95 -0.23 -10.24
CA ASN A 58 -4.24 0.63 -9.09
C ASN A 58 -5.71 1.06 -8.97
N LYS A 59 -6.65 0.44 -9.70
CA LYS A 59 -8.09 0.79 -9.62
C LYS A 59 -8.83 0.09 -8.47
N VAL A 60 -8.07 -0.32 -7.47
CA VAL A 60 -8.52 -0.87 -6.19
C VAL A 60 -8.69 0.28 -5.19
N LYS A 61 -9.45 0.04 -4.13
CA LYS A 61 -9.58 0.99 -3.01
C LYS A 61 -9.24 0.27 -1.71
N PRO A 62 -7.97 -0.04 -1.46
CA PRO A 62 -7.58 -0.86 -0.32
C PRO A 62 -7.95 -0.18 1.00
N SER A 63 -8.34 -1.00 1.97
CA SER A 63 -8.30 -0.67 3.39
C SER A 63 -7.44 -1.70 4.10
N ILE A 64 -6.64 -1.25 5.06
CA ILE A 64 -5.82 -2.15 5.88
C ILE A 64 -5.94 -1.74 7.35
N HIS A 65 -6.18 -2.74 8.19
CA HIS A 65 -6.14 -2.63 9.63
C HIS A 65 -5.15 -3.64 10.17
N ALA A 66 -4.23 -3.19 11.02
CA ALA A 66 -3.22 -4.03 11.65
C ALA A 66 -3.45 -4.14 13.16
N SER A 67 -3.21 -5.34 13.68
CA SER A 67 -3.15 -5.61 15.11
C SER A 67 -1.81 -6.28 15.41
N VAL A 68 -1.21 -5.90 16.54
CA VAL A 68 0.05 -6.49 16.99
C VAL A 68 -0.15 -7.05 18.38
N LEU A 69 0.20 -8.33 18.56
CA LEU A 69 0.04 -9.05 19.81
C LEU A 69 1.38 -9.69 20.21
N PRO A 70 1.81 -9.59 21.48
CA PRO A 70 2.96 -10.36 21.94
C PRO A 70 2.61 -11.85 21.92
N ASP A 71 3.53 -12.70 21.50
CA ASP A 71 3.31 -14.15 21.42
C ASP A 71 3.87 -14.94 22.63
N GLY A 72 4.43 -14.24 23.62
CA GLY A 72 5.04 -14.81 24.81
C GLY A 72 6.48 -15.30 24.63
N SER A 73 6.99 -15.39 23.40
CA SER A 73 8.38 -15.80 23.09
C SER A 73 9.36 -14.63 22.98
N GLY A 74 8.90 -13.40 23.25
CA GLY A 74 9.61 -12.17 22.89
C GLY A 74 9.45 -11.77 21.43
N SER A 75 8.53 -12.41 20.70
CA SER A 75 8.13 -12.01 19.35
C SER A 75 6.72 -11.41 19.37
N PHE A 76 6.35 -10.78 18.25
CA PHE A 76 5.04 -10.22 18.00
C PHE A 76 4.38 -10.94 16.83
N LEU A 77 3.08 -11.19 16.94
CA LEU A 77 2.20 -11.54 15.84
C LEU A 77 1.66 -10.24 15.23
N TYR A 78 2.02 -9.99 13.97
CA TYR A 78 1.45 -8.93 13.14
C TYR A 78 0.32 -9.54 12.32
N ALA A 79 -0.92 -9.18 12.63
CA ALA A 79 -2.11 -9.68 11.95
C ALA A 79 -2.86 -8.55 11.25
N PHE A 80 -3.29 -8.80 10.02
CA PHE A 80 -3.91 -7.81 9.14
C PHE A 80 -5.32 -8.23 8.71
N GLU A 81 -6.19 -7.23 8.67
CA GLU A 81 -7.49 -7.25 8.04
C GLU A 81 -7.44 -6.34 6.82
N ILE A 82 -7.69 -6.89 5.64
CA ILE A 82 -7.50 -6.20 4.36
C ILE A 82 -8.80 -6.22 3.58
N GLY A 83 -9.23 -5.04 3.16
CA GLY A 83 -10.45 -4.86 2.37
C GLY A 83 -10.20 -4.14 1.06
N ASN A 84 -11.21 -4.18 0.21
CA ASN A 84 -11.29 -3.40 -1.00
C ASN A 84 -12.61 -2.64 -0.94
N LEU A 85 -12.55 -1.35 -0.62
CA LEU A 85 -13.70 -0.51 -0.30
C LEU A 85 -14.71 -0.42 -1.45
N LEU A 86 -15.94 -0.04 -1.12
CA LEU A 86 -17.01 0.16 -2.10
C LEU A 86 -16.57 1.16 -3.19
N GLY A 87 -16.97 0.85 -4.43
CA GLY A 87 -16.63 1.65 -5.61
C GLY A 87 -15.21 1.42 -6.14
N ALA A 88 -14.51 0.36 -5.72
CA ALA A 88 -13.34 -0.13 -6.45
C ALA A 88 -13.76 -0.73 -7.80
N SER A 89 -12.96 -0.50 -8.85
CA SER A 89 -13.25 -1.00 -10.21
C SER A 89 -12.52 -2.31 -10.54
N GLN A 90 -11.63 -2.76 -9.65
CA GLN A 90 -10.89 -4.01 -9.75
C GLN A 90 -11.02 -4.81 -8.47
N LEU A 91 -10.92 -6.14 -8.58
CA LEU A 91 -10.64 -7.01 -7.44
C LEU A 91 -9.25 -6.70 -6.91
N LEU A 92 -9.07 -6.56 -5.60
CA LEU A 92 -7.75 -6.46 -4.98
C LEU A 92 -7.12 -7.84 -4.96
N GLN A 93 -6.08 -8.03 -5.77
CA GLN A 93 -5.50 -9.34 -6.01
C GLN A 93 -4.20 -9.54 -5.25
N HIS A 94 -3.35 -8.51 -5.22
CA HIS A 94 -2.03 -8.56 -4.61
C HIS A 94 -1.95 -7.60 -3.41
N VAL A 95 -1.38 -8.12 -2.33
CA VAL A 95 -1.03 -7.39 -1.11
C VAL A 95 0.47 -7.53 -0.91
N TYR A 96 1.14 -6.41 -0.65
CA TYR A 96 2.55 -6.37 -0.28
C TYR A 96 2.69 -5.57 1.01
N ILE A 97 3.38 -6.13 2.01
CA ILE A 97 3.70 -5.44 3.26
C ILE A 97 5.20 -5.47 3.47
N SER A 98 5.81 -4.31 3.66
CA SER A 98 7.22 -4.19 4.01
C SER A 98 7.46 -4.69 5.44
N HIS A 99 8.53 -5.45 5.64
CA HIS A 99 9.03 -5.92 6.92
C HIS A 99 10.56 -5.74 6.95
N PRO A 100 11.06 -4.57 7.39
CA PRO A 100 12.50 -4.37 7.56
C PRO A 100 13.18 -5.39 8.50
N SER A 101 12.43 -6.00 9.43
CA SER A 101 12.90 -7.13 10.24
C SER A 101 12.54 -8.48 9.62
N SER A 102 13.27 -9.52 10.01
CA SER A 102 12.95 -10.91 9.67
C SER A 102 11.55 -11.33 10.13
N VAL A 103 10.85 -12.12 9.30
CA VAL A 103 9.50 -12.63 9.61
C VAL A 103 9.45 -14.16 9.52
N THR A 104 8.56 -14.78 10.30
CA THR A 104 8.34 -16.23 10.35
C THR A 104 6.86 -16.55 10.53
N ASP A 105 6.47 -17.84 10.44
CA ASP A 105 5.09 -18.32 10.69
C ASP A 105 4.02 -17.49 9.95
N ALA A 106 4.30 -17.17 8.69
CA ALA A 106 3.39 -16.39 7.87
C ALA A 106 2.14 -17.20 7.52
N LYS A 107 0.99 -16.53 7.55
CA LYS A 107 -0.34 -17.11 7.33
C LYS A 107 -1.10 -16.32 6.29
N ALA A 108 -1.93 -17.04 5.55
CA ALA A 108 -2.91 -16.45 4.64
C ALA A 108 -4.33 -16.72 5.17
N PRO A 109 -5.32 -15.94 4.71
CA PRO A 109 -6.72 -16.18 5.03
C PRO A 109 -7.21 -17.58 4.65
N ALA A 110 -8.25 -18.06 5.32
CA ALA A 110 -8.92 -19.30 4.97
C ALA A 110 -9.80 -19.12 3.70
N PRO A 111 -9.91 -20.17 2.85
CA PRO A 111 -9.07 -21.35 2.83
C PRO A 111 -7.65 -20.99 2.31
N GLN A 112 -6.62 -21.41 3.04
CA GLN A 112 -5.23 -21.04 2.73
C GLN A 112 -4.79 -21.51 1.34
N SER A 113 -5.36 -22.62 0.85
CA SER A 113 -5.13 -23.14 -0.51
C SER A 113 -5.54 -22.19 -1.63
N GLU A 114 -6.33 -21.15 -1.35
CA GLU A 114 -6.69 -20.14 -2.36
C GLU A 114 -5.65 -19.03 -2.54
N TRP A 115 -4.66 -18.99 -1.66
CA TRP A 115 -3.67 -17.92 -1.59
C TRP A 115 -2.29 -18.46 -1.92
N ASP A 116 -1.62 -17.78 -2.84
CA ASP A 116 -0.18 -17.84 -2.98
C ASP A 116 0.43 -16.78 -2.06
N MET A 117 1.52 -17.12 -1.38
CA MET A 117 2.21 -16.18 -0.49
C MET A 117 3.70 -16.45 -0.50
N GLY A 118 4.48 -15.38 -0.38
CA GLY A 118 5.94 -15.50 -0.43
C GLY A 118 6.65 -14.22 -0.03
N GLU A 119 7.94 -14.39 0.27
CA GLU A 119 8.84 -13.34 0.72
C GLU A 119 9.77 -12.92 -0.41
N TYR A 120 9.80 -11.63 -0.72
CA TYR A 120 10.86 -11.01 -1.51
C TYR A 120 11.99 -10.60 -0.58
N LYS A 121 12.82 -11.58 -0.16
CA LYS A 121 13.86 -11.41 0.87
C LYS A 121 14.74 -10.18 0.69
N ASN A 122 15.24 -9.95 -0.53
CA ASN A 122 16.12 -8.83 -0.84
C ASN A 122 15.44 -7.44 -0.74
N GLN A 123 14.11 -7.41 -0.63
CA GLN A 123 13.33 -6.19 -0.52
C GLN A 123 12.69 -6.02 0.87
N GLY A 124 12.76 -7.05 1.74
CA GLY A 124 12.01 -7.09 3.00
C GLY A 124 10.52 -6.86 2.75
N ILE A 125 9.92 -7.61 1.82
CA ILE A 125 8.50 -7.52 1.48
C ILE A 125 7.87 -8.91 1.54
N TRP A 126 6.78 -9.02 2.29
CA TRP A 126 5.92 -10.18 2.28
C TRP A 126 4.74 -9.93 1.33
N SER A 127 4.34 -10.95 0.59
CA SER A 127 3.25 -10.85 -0.37
C SER A 127 2.20 -11.93 -0.18
N TRP A 128 0.95 -11.55 -0.46
CA TRP A 128 -0.17 -12.47 -0.61
C TRP A 128 -0.89 -12.18 -1.92
N THR A 129 -1.21 -13.23 -2.65
CA THR A 129 -1.94 -13.16 -3.91
C THR A 129 -3.05 -14.19 -3.90
N LYS A 130 -4.31 -13.77 -4.10
CA LYS A 130 -5.41 -14.75 -4.23
C LYS A 130 -5.41 -15.33 -5.65
N VAL A 131 -5.04 -16.60 -5.79
CA VAL A 131 -4.81 -17.26 -7.09
C VAL A 131 -5.89 -18.28 -7.48
N LEU A 132 -6.60 -18.86 -6.51
CA LEU A 132 -7.68 -19.84 -6.73
C LEU A 132 -9.01 -19.38 -6.11
N GLY A 133 -10.02 -20.25 -6.18
CA GLY A 133 -11.39 -19.97 -5.77
C GLY A 133 -12.27 -19.42 -6.90
N SER A 134 -13.57 -19.25 -6.62
CA SER A 134 -14.54 -18.68 -7.56
C SER A 134 -14.24 -17.21 -7.88
N VAL A 135 -13.62 -16.49 -6.94
CA VAL A 135 -13.19 -15.10 -7.09
C VAL A 135 -11.72 -14.95 -6.74
N ARG A 136 -10.90 -14.60 -7.74
CA ARG A 136 -9.43 -14.45 -7.63
C ARG A 136 -9.05 -13.03 -7.20
N GLY A 137 -9.40 -12.69 -5.96
CA GLY A 137 -9.13 -11.40 -5.32
C GLY A 137 -10.20 -11.03 -4.29
N ILE A 138 -10.07 -9.86 -3.67
CA ILE A 138 -11.05 -9.29 -2.74
C ILE A 138 -12.00 -8.34 -3.52
N PRO A 139 -13.30 -8.66 -3.62
CA PRO A 139 -14.28 -7.79 -4.29
C PRO A 139 -14.44 -6.43 -3.61
N ALA A 140 -14.98 -5.46 -4.36
CA ALA A 140 -15.40 -4.19 -3.79
C ALA A 140 -16.43 -4.38 -2.67
N GLY A 141 -16.27 -3.65 -1.57
CA GLY A 141 -17.06 -3.76 -0.35
C GLY A 141 -16.74 -4.96 0.54
N GLN A 142 -15.74 -5.79 0.19
CA GLN A 142 -15.39 -6.97 0.98
C GLN A 142 -14.09 -6.76 1.77
N THR A 143 -14.02 -7.45 2.90
CA THR A 143 -12.87 -7.46 3.79
C THR A 143 -12.52 -8.90 4.18
N VAL A 144 -11.22 -9.19 4.21
CA VAL A 144 -10.68 -10.53 4.51
C VAL A 144 -9.71 -10.44 5.69
N LYS A 145 -9.83 -11.38 6.61
CA LYS A 145 -8.98 -11.53 7.81
C LYS A 145 -8.07 -12.75 7.69
N GLY A 146 -6.98 -12.76 8.46
CA GLY A 146 -6.11 -13.93 8.60
C GLY A 146 -4.76 -13.82 7.87
N PHE A 147 -4.47 -12.67 7.26
CA PHE A 147 -3.11 -12.33 6.86
C PHE A 147 -2.28 -12.10 8.12
N ALA A 148 -1.17 -12.80 8.28
CA ALA A 148 -0.30 -12.58 9.42
C ALA A 148 1.12 -13.05 9.19
N PHE A 149 2.04 -12.57 10.02
CA PHE A 149 3.35 -13.18 10.24
C PHE A 149 3.87 -12.82 11.64
N LYS A 150 4.86 -13.56 12.12
CA LYS A 150 5.56 -13.29 13.39
C LYS A 150 6.90 -12.60 13.13
N SER A 151 7.32 -11.75 14.05
CA SER A 151 8.66 -11.16 14.03
C SER A 151 9.10 -10.75 15.44
N LYS A 152 10.42 -10.73 15.67
CA LYS A 152 11.02 -10.12 16.87
C LYS A 152 11.18 -8.61 16.74
N GLY A 153 11.04 -8.07 15.53
CA GLY A 153 11.13 -6.63 15.28
C GLY A 153 10.03 -5.87 16.02
N LEU A 154 10.36 -4.67 16.47
CA LEU A 154 9.43 -3.76 17.13
C LEU A 154 8.41 -3.19 16.13
N PRO A 155 7.20 -2.85 16.57
CA PRO A 155 6.21 -2.21 15.72
C PRO A 155 6.72 -0.86 15.22
N SER A 156 6.66 -0.64 13.91
CA SER A 156 6.96 0.64 13.26
C SER A 156 6.03 0.87 12.08
N ILE A 157 6.07 2.07 11.51
CA ILE A 157 5.29 2.43 10.34
C ILE A 157 6.01 1.97 9.09
N VAL A 158 5.37 1.10 8.33
CA VAL A 158 5.92 0.51 7.09
C VAL A 158 5.01 0.80 5.90
N ASP A 159 5.55 0.59 4.70
CA ASP A 159 4.76 0.66 3.47
C ASP A 159 3.92 -0.60 3.27
N ALA A 160 2.69 -0.40 2.82
CA ALA A 160 1.86 -1.41 2.19
C ALA A 160 1.56 -1.01 0.74
N LYS A 161 1.56 -1.98 -0.17
CA LYS A 161 1.20 -1.77 -1.57
C LYS A 161 0.11 -2.76 -1.97
N PHE A 162 -0.83 -2.31 -2.78
CA PHE A 162 -1.97 -3.11 -3.22
C PHE A 162 -2.14 -2.97 -4.71
N SER A 163 -2.42 -4.07 -5.40
CA SER A 163 -2.81 -4.00 -6.81
C SER A 163 -3.94 -4.97 -7.12
N GLY A 164 -4.75 -4.57 -8.10
CA GLY A 164 -5.80 -5.38 -8.65
C GLY A 164 -5.34 -6.20 -9.84
N LYS A 165 -6.25 -7.07 -10.28
CA LYS A 165 -6.04 -7.87 -11.49
C LYS A 165 -6.07 -6.98 -12.73
N ARG A 166 -4.98 -6.95 -13.49
CA ARG A 166 -4.98 -6.36 -14.84
C ARG A 166 -5.91 -7.18 -15.75
N ARG A 167 -6.82 -6.50 -16.45
CA ARG A 167 -7.76 -7.19 -17.38
C ARG A 167 -7.11 -7.58 -18.70
N VAL A 168 -6.07 -6.85 -19.09
CA VAL A 168 -5.32 -7.04 -20.34
C VAL A 168 -3.83 -7.13 -20.04
N LYS A 169 -3.13 -8.03 -20.71
CA LYS A 169 -1.67 -8.03 -20.73
C LYS A 169 -1.25 -6.89 -21.65
N PHE A 170 -0.49 -5.95 -21.12
CA PHE A 170 0.11 -4.90 -21.94
C PHE A 170 1.24 -5.50 -22.76
N SER A 171 1.21 -5.27 -24.07
CA SER A 171 2.28 -5.59 -25.01
C SER A 171 2.45 -4.39 -25.94
N GLY A 172 3.63 -3.78 -25.92
CA GLY A 172 4.00 -2.74 -26.89
C GLY A 172 4.32 -3.34 -28.27
N PRO A 173 4.96 -2.55 -29.15
CA PRO A 173 5.55 -3.06 -30.39
C PRO A 173 6.50 -4.22 -30.11
N GLY A 174 6.54 -5.19 -31.03
CA GLY A 174 7.40 -6.37 -30.95
C GLY A 174 8.68 -6.21 -31.76
N ASP A 175 9.55 -7.23 -31.73
CA ASP A 175 10.78 -7.28 -32.52
C ASP A 175 10.51 -7.29 -34.05
N GLU A 176 9.30 -7.63 -34.45
CA GLU A 176 8.82 -7.58 -35.84
C GLU A 176 8.48 -6.16 -36.34
N ASP A 177 8.30 -5.20 -35.43
CA ASP A 177 7.90 -3.85 -35.79
C ASP A 177 9.14 -3.00 -36.14
N PRO A 178 9.04 -2.05 -37.10
CA PRO A 178 10.18 -1.20 -37.47
C PRO A 178 10.72 -0.38 -36.28
N ASP A 179 12.04 -0.16 -36.22
CA ASP A 179 12.70 0.63 -35.15
C ASP A 179 12.01 1.99 -34.88
N GLY A 180 11.58 2.69 -35.94
CA GLY A 180 10.87 3.97 -35.81
C GLY A 180 9.54 3.86 -35.06
N VAL A 181 8.85 2.71 -35.11
CA VAL A 181 7.64 2.45 -34.31
C VAL A 181 8.01 2.31 -32.84
N GLN A 182 9.08 1.59 -32.51
CA GLN A 182 9.54 1.42 -31.14
C GLN A 182 9.95 2.77 -30.52
N GLU A 183 10.76 3.56 -31.23
CA GLU A 183 11.14 4.92 -30.78
C GLU A 183 9.94 5.84 -30.62
N SER A 184 8.96 5.76 -31.53
CA SER A 184 7.72 6.52 -31.44
C SER A 184 6.87 6.08 -30.25
N PHE A 185 6.80 4.78 -29.97
CA PHE A 185 6.08 4.24 -28.83
C PHE A 185 6.69 4.70 -27.52
N ASP A 186 8.02 4.62 -27.37
CA ASP A 186 8.70 5.01 -26.14
C ASP A 186 8.51 6.51 -25.82
N ARG A 187 8.56 7.37 -26.86
CA ARG A 187 8.26 8.80 -26.72
C ARG A 187 6.81 9.05 -26.28
N VAL A 188 5.84 8.43 -26.96
CA VAL A 188 4.41 8.57 -26.66
C VAL A 188 4.10 8.03 -25.26
N TYR A 189 4.68 6.89 -24.89
CA TYR A 189 4.58 6.28 -23.57
C TYR A 189 5.13 7.20 -22.48
N ALA A 190 6.33 7.75 -22.68
CA ALA A 190 6.93 8.70 -21.74
C ALA A 190 6.08 9.97 -21.58
N ASN A 191 5.55 10.52 -22.66
CA ASN A 191 4.66 11.69 -22.65
C ASN A 191 3.38 11.41 -21.86
N LEU A 192 2.69 10.29 -22.16
CA LEU A 192 1.50 9.90 -21.44
C LEU A 192 1.79 9.61 -19.96
N LYS A 193 2.95 9.02 -19.64
CA LYS A 193 3.38 8.76 -18.26
C LYS A 193 3.64 10.04 -17.49
N ALA A 194 4.22 11.05 -18.13
CA ALA A 194 4.40 12.37 -17.54
C ALA A 194 3.05 13.09 -17.33
N GLN A 195 2.13 12.95 -18.29
CA GLN A 195 0.80 13.59 -18.23
C GLN A 195 -0.14 12.91 -17.21
N TYR A 196 -0.07 11.59 -17.08
CA TYR A 196 -0.98 10.78 -16.28
C TYR A 196 -0.23 9.81 -15.35
N PRO A 197 0.66 10.28 -14.46
CA PRO A 197 1.53 9.41 -13.66
C PRO A 197 0.75 8.36 -12.86
N ASP A 198 -0.41 8.74 -12.32
CA ASP A 198 -1.27 7.83 -11.55
C ASP A 198 -1.87 6.71 -12.42
N LYS A 199 -2.06 6.92 -13.72
CA LYS A 199 -2.56 5.89 -14.65
C LYS A 199 -1.49 4.88 -15.05
N PHE A 200 -0.23 5.14 -14.71
CA PHE A 200 0.88 4.19 -14.83
C PHE A 200 1.27 3.59 -13.48
N ALA A 201 0.68 4.04 -12.37
CA ALA A 201 0.91 3.43 -11.08
C ALA A 201 0.27 2.05 -11.07
N ASP A 202 1.08 1.02 -10.81
CA ASP A 202 0.60 -0.35 -10.75
C ASP A 202 0.05 -0.74 -9.39
N THR A 203 0.29 0.09 -8.38
CA THR A 203 -0.09 -0.16 -7.01
C THR A 203 -0.67 1.09 -6.35
N VAL A 204 -1.62 0.89 -5.45
CA VAL A 204 -2.00 1.89 -4.44
C VAL A 204 -1.09 1.69 -3.23
N LYS A 205 -0.49 2.77 -2.73
CA LYS A 205 0.38 2.74 -1.54
C LYS A 205 -0.39 3.25 -0.32
N GLN A 206 -0.21 2.58 0.82
CA GLN A 206 -0.69 3.03 2.13
C GLN A 206 0.38 2.77 3.20
N LYS A 207 0.17 3.32 4.40
CA LYS A 207 0.96 2.98 5.58
C LYS A 207 0.23 1.96 6.44
N THR A 208 1.00 1.11 7.10
CA THR A 208 0.50 0.16 8.11
C THR A 208 1.57 -0.07 9.18
N VAL A 209 1.29 -0.91 10.15
CA VAL A 209 2.26 -1.33 11.17
C VAL A 209 2.96 -2.61 10.73
N GLY A 210 4.28 -2.61 10.77
CA GLY A 210 5.12 -3.78 10.51
C GLY A 210 6.38 -3.77 11.34
N PRO A 211 7.16 -4.86 11.33
CA PRO A 211 8.29 -5.02 12.22
C PRO A 211 9.54 -4.34 11.66
N ILE A 212 10.25 -3.60 12.51
CA ILE A 212 11.60 -3.10 12.27
C ILE A 212 12.55 -3.69 13.32
N ASP A 213 13.79 -3.99 12.92
CA ASP A 213 14.79 -4.42 13.89
C ASP A 213 14.99 -3.31 14.94
N PRO A 214 15.11 -3.66 16.24
CA PRO A 214 15.51 -2.68 17.24
C PRO A 214 16.84 -2.03 16.84
N PRO A 215 17.09 -0.76 17.22
CA PRO A 215 18.36 -0.11 16.92
C PRO A 215 19.55 -0.92 17.43
N ALA A 216 20.58 -1.07 16.60
CA ALA A 216 21.77 -1.87 16.93
C ALA A 216 22.52 -1.34 18.16
N SER A 217 22.47 -0.03 18.39
CA SER A 217 22.96 0.61 19.61
C SER A 217 21.81 1.18 20.42
N PHE A 218 21.85 0.88 21.72
CA PHE A 218 20.82 1.33 22.65
C PHE A 218 21.14 2.74 23.15
N ASN A 219 20.65 3.77 22.44
CA ASN A 219 20.69 5.16 22.89
C ASN A 219 19.29 5.58 23.36
N HIS A 220 19.15 5.73 24.68
CA HIS A 220 17.88 6.07 25.32
C HIS A 220 17.21 7.33 24.74
N GLY A 221 18.01 8.37 24.48
CA GLY A 221 17.49 9.64 23.96
C GLY A 221 16.98 9.51 22.52
N SER A 222 17.75 8.86 21.65
CA SER A 222 17.31 8.62 20.27
C SER A 222 16.04 7.77 20.21
N LEU A 223 15.89 6.81 21.13
CA LEU A 223 14.70 5.96 21.20
C LEU A 223 13.44 6.74 21.63
N ILE A 224 13.54 7.61 22.64
CA ILE A 224 12.41 8.48 23.01
C ILE A 224 12.08 9.46 21.89
N GLN A 225 13.10 10.04 21.23
CA GLN A 225 12.88 10.92 20.09
C GLN A 225 12.15 10.19 18.95
N ASN A 226 12.52 8.94 18.67
CA ASN A 226 11.80 8.11 17.71
C ASN A 226 10.35 7.86 18.14
N LEU A 227 10.10 7.59 19.43
CA LEU A 227 8.75 7.41 19.95
C LEU A 227 7.90 8.70 19.82
N ILE A 228 8.48 9.88 20.00
CA ILE A 228 7.82 11.17 19.73
C ILE A 228 7.46 11.31 18.24
N LEU A 229 8.37 10.94 17.34
CA LEU A 229 8.11 10.94 15.90
C LEU A 229 6.96 9.98 15.54
N LEU A 230 6.90 8.81 16.17
CA LEU A 230 5.82 7.84 15.97
C LEU A 230 4.45 8.40 16.41
N VAL A 231 4.38 9.19 17.50
CA VAL A 231 3.13 9.87 17.90
C VAL A 231 2.63 10.80 16.79
N SER A 232 3.50 11.66 16.27
CA SER A 232 3.13 12.61 15.21
C SER A 232 2.77 11.88 13.90
N GLN A 233 3.53 10.85 13.53
CA GLN A 233 3.21 10.07 12.33
C GLN A 233 1.88 9.30 12.48
N ALA A 234 1.58 8.75 13.66
CA ALA A 234 0.30 8.09 13.93
C ALA A 234 -0.87 9.07 13.84
N ARG A 235 -0.70 10.33 14.30
CA ARG A 235 -1.69 11.40 14.08
C ARG A 235 -1.90 11.67 12.59
N LEU A 236 -0.82 11.81 11.81
CA LEU A 236 -0.90 12.06 10.37
C LEU A 236 -1.59 10.91 9.60
N GLN A 237 -1.46 9.67 10.07
CA GLN A 237 -2.20 8.53 9.51
C GLN A 237 -3.66 8.45 9.98
N GLY A 238 -4.10 9.32 10.88
CA GLY A 238 -5.43 9.27 11.50
C GLY A 238 -5.60 8.15 12.52
N TRP A 239 -4.51 7.51 12.95
CA TRP A 239 -4.54 6.47 13.99
C TRP A 239 -4.65 7.05 15.40
N ILE A 240 -4.30 8.32 15.56
CA ILE A 240 -4.68 9.17 16.67
C ILE A 240 -5.68 10.19 16.13
N ASP A 241 -6.90 10.23 16.67
CA ASP A 241 -7.97 11.09 16.15
C ASP A 241 -8.14 12.42 16.90
N ASN A 242 -7.42 12.59 18.01
CA ASN A 242 -7.57 13.71 18.93
C ASN A 242 -6.25 14.46 19.18
N ASP A 243 -6.22 15.76 18.86
CA ASP A 243 -5.03 16.61 19.02
C ASP A 243 -4.60 16.77 20.49
N GLY A 244 -5.56 16.78 21.41
CA GLY A 244 -5.28 16.84 22.85
C GLY A 244 -4.54 15.59 23.35
N ILE A 245 -4.86 14.42 22.80
CA ILE A 245 -4.16 13.17 23.10
C ILE A 245 -2.74 13.20 22.53
N GLU A 246 -2.55 13.62 21.28
CA GLU A 246 -1.23 13.77 20.66
C GLU A 246 -0.31 14.70 21.48
N ASN A 247 -0.81 15.87 21.87
CA ASN A 247 -0.06 16.83 22.68
C ASN A 247 0.26 16.27 24.07
N SER A 248 -0.72 15.66 24.74
CA SER A 248 -0.52 15.04 26.06
C SER A 248 0.55 13.96 26.03
N PHE A 249 0.58 13.13 24.99
CA PHE A 249 1.58 12.10 24.76
C PHE A 249 2.97 12.71 24.52
N THR A 250 3.06 13.70 23.64
CA THR A 250 4.31 14.39 23.32
C THR A 250 4.92 15.06 24.55
N VAL A 251 4.12 15.73 25.38
CA VAL A 251 4.58 16.36 26.64
C VAL A 251 5.15 15.33 27.61
N LYS A 252 4.51 14.16 27.77
CA LYS A 252 5.02 13.09 28.64
C LYS A 252 6.35 12.53 28.14
N LEU A 253 6.47 12.30 26.84
CA LEU A 253 7.70 11.79 26.24
C LEU A 253 8.85 12.81 26.33
N ASN A 254 8.58 14.10 26.13
CA ASN A 254 9.56 15.17 26.35
C ASN A 254 10.02 15.25 27.82
N ASN A 255 9.11 15.05 28.78
CA ASN A 255 9.48 14.96 30.19
C ASN A 255 10.39 13.75 30.45
N ALA A 256 10.03 12.56 29.94
CA ALA A 256 10.89 11.38 30.06
C ALA A 256 12.28 11.62 29.44
N GLN A 257 12.35 12.23 28.25
CA GLN A 257 13.60 12.63 27.61
C GLN A 257 14.46 13.52 28.50
N SER A 258 13.86 14.55 29.10
CA SER A 258 14.57 15.46 30.02
C SER A 258 15.13 14.72 31.24
N LYS A 259 14.38 13.77 31.81
CA LYS A 259 14.85 12.95 32.95
C LYS A 259 16.02 12.07 32.58
N ILE A 260 16.01 11.44 31.40
CA ILE A 260 17.14 10.66 30.89
C ILE A 260 18.36 11.54 30.69
N SER A 261 18.21 12.72 30.07
CA SER A 261 19.31 13.66 29.87
C SER A 261 19.91 14.17 31.19
N ALA A 262 19.11 14.23 32.26
CA ALA A 262 19.57 14.58 33.61
C ALA A 262 20.16 13.39 34.41
N GLY A 263 20.20 12.18 33.83
CA GLY A 263 20.65 10.97 34.52
C GLY A 263 19.64 10.36 35.50
N ASP A 264 18.42 10.87 35.57
CA ASP A 264 17.35 10.40 36.46
C ASP A 264 16.52 9.29 35.80
N MET A 265 17.14 8.12 35.63
CA MET A 265 16.54 6.97 34.94
C MET A 265 15.30 6.42 35.67
N LYS A 266 15.28 6.48 37.01
CA LYS A 266 14.14 6.02 37.81
C LYS A 266 12.90 6.87 37.55
N THR A 267 13.03 8.20 37.55
CA THR A 267 11.90 9.08 37.24
C THR A 267 11.49 8.96 35.78
N ALA A 268 12.45 8.82 34.84
CA ALA A 268 12.13 8.57 33.43
C ALA A 268 11.26 7.31 33.25
N LYS A 269 11.63 6.21 33.92
CA LYS A 269 10.87 4.95 33.91
C LYS A 269 9.44 5.12 34.43
N ASN A 270 9.25 5.89 35.51
CA ASN A 270 7.93 6.20 36.04
C ASN A 270 7.07 7.03 35.06
N VAL A 271 7.67 8.03 34.40
CA VAL A 271 6.98 8.85 33.39
C VAL A 271 6.56 7.99 32.20
N LEU A 272 7.44 7.10 31.71
CA LEU A 272 7.10 6.17 30.62
C LEU A 272 6.02 5.16 31.04
N GLY A 273 6.02 4.67 32.28
CA GLY A 273 4.95 3.82 32.81
C GLY A 273 3.58 4.53 32.85
N ALA A 274 3.56 5.82 33.22
CA ALA A 274 2.35 6.63 33.15
C ALA A 274 1.90 6.85 31.69
N PHE A 275 2.83 7.13 30.78
CA PHE A 275 2.54 7.20 29.35
C PHE A 275 1.91 5.90 28.81
N MET A 276 2.49 4.74 29.13
CA MET A 276 1.95 3.44 28.71
C MET A 276 0.54 3.19 29.25
N SER A 277 0.28 3.59 30.50
CA SER A 277 -1.05 3.47 31.13
C SER A 277 -2.08 4.33 30.40
N ASP A 278 -1.71 5.55 30.02
CA ASP A 278 -2.58 6.42 29.23
C ASP A 278 -2.82 5.87 27.81
N VAL A 279 -1.78 5.38 27.12
CA VAL A 279 -1.91 4.73 25.80
C VAL A 279 -2.90 3.57 25.88
N GLN A 280 -2.81 2.74 26.91
CA GLN A 280 -3.75 1.65 27.13
C GLN A 280 -5.18 2.15 27.40
N ALA A 281 -5.33 3.22 28.19
CA ALA A 281 -6.64 3.81 28.50
C ALA A 281 -7.35 4.44 27.28
N GLN A 282 -6.58 4.85 26.26
CA GLN A 282 -7.08 5.46 25.03
C GLN A 282 -7.25 4.49 23.86
N ASN A 283 -6.80 3.24 24.01
CA ASN A 283 -6.98 2.19 23.00
C ASN A 283 -8.47 1.97 22.69
N GLY A 284 -8.85 2.08 21.41
CA GLY A 284 -10.23 1.96 20.94
C GLY A 284 -11.12 3.18 21.25
N LYS A 285 -10.59 4.24 21.86
CA LYS A 285 -11.29 5.53 22.07
C LYS A 285 -10.77 6.59 21.11
N HIS A 286 -9.50 6.95 21.29
CA HIS A 286 -8.80 7.95 20.49
C HIS A 286 -7.59 7.37 19.74
N LEU A 287 -7.30 6.09 19.98
CA LEU A 287 -6.23 5.34 19.32
C LEU A 287 -6.81 4.14 18.58
N SER A 288 -6.38 3.95 17.34
CA SER A 288 -6.55 2.68 16.64
C SER A 288 -5.63 1.59 17.22
N ALA A 289 -5.82 0.34 16.81
CA ALA A 289 -4.96 -0.77 17.21
C ALA A 289 -3.50 -0.57 16.77
N GLU A 290 -3.30 0.09 15.62
CA GLU A 290 -2.00 0.49 15.08
C GLU A 290 -1.29 1.48 15.99
N ALA A 291 -1.95 2.59 16.36
CA ALA A 291 -1.37 3.57 17.27
C ALA A 291 -1.06 2.96 18.64
N TYR A 292 -1.97 2.14 19.18
CA TYR A 292 -1.71 1.43 20.43
C TYR A 292 -0.45 0.55 20.33
N ALA A 293 -0.35 -0.29 19.30
CA ALA A 293 0.79 -1.18 19.11
C ALA A 293 2.11 -0.42 18.98
N LEU A 294 2.13 0.62 18.15
CA LEU A 294 3.30 1.47 17.98
C LEU A 294 3.76 2.09 19.30
N LEU A 295 2.85 2.73 20.03
CA LEU A 295 3.24 3.53 21.18
C LEU A 295 3.54 2.66 22.40
N TYR A 296 2.69 1.66 22.68
CA TYR A 296 2.82 0.85 23.88
C TYR A 296 4.06 -0.06 23.83
N PHE A 297 4.27 -0.79 22.72
CA PHE A 297 5.37 -1.75 22.64
C PHE A 297 6.73 -1.07 22.52
N ASN A 298 6.84 0.07 21.83
CA ASN A 298 8.10 0.83 21.81
C ASN A 298 8.41 1.46 23.19
N ALA A 299 7.41 2.02 23.90
CA ALA A 299 7.62 2.53 25.25
C ALA A 299 8.03 1.42 26.23
N LYS A 300 7.37 0.26 26.16
CA LYS A 300 7.73 -0.91 26.95
C LYS A 300 9.17 -1.35 26.69
N TYR A 301 9.57 -1.42 25.42
CA TYR A 301 10.94 -1.75 25.05
C TYR A 301 11.95 -0.78 25.69
N ILE A 302 11.68 0.53 25.68
CA ILE A 302 12.54 1.51 26.33
C ILE A 302 12.60 1.26 27.85
N VAL A 303 11.46 1.08 28.51
CA VAL A 303 11.35 0.83 29.96
C VAL A 303 12.12 -0.41 30.40
N ASP A 304 12.08 -1.49 29.61
CA ASP A 304 12.76 -2.75 29.92
C ASP A 304 14.30 -2.63 29.85
N HIS A 305 14.82 -1.56 29.24
CA HIS A 305 16.25 -1.31 29.01
C HIS A 305 16.74 0.02 29.64
N LEU A 306 15.90 0.67 30.48
CA LEU A 306 16.29 1.70 31.45
C LEU A 306 16.59 1.07 32.81
#